data_AF-V6SKZ0-F1
#
_entry.id   AF-V6SKZ0-F1
#
_cell.length_a   1.000
_cell.length_b   1.000
_cell.length_c   1.000
_cell.angle_alpha   90.00
_cell.angle_beta   90.00
_cell.angle_gamma   90.00
#
_symmetry.space_group_name_H-M   'P 1'
#
loop_
_entity.id
_entity.type
_entity.pdbx_description
1 polymer ?
#
loop_
_entity_poly.entity_id
_entity_poly.type
_entity_poly.pdbx_seq_one_letter_code
_entity_poly.pdbx_strand_id
1 'polypeptide(L)'
;MKGYLIITILGSVMLFASCNNQDKKGNMDSSDRITASEGTSAKQNAPAGIVPNTVMTEEYVKSMTKLIYLWGWPMVNVHNRVAMFTQLKEPMYIGGVLPGAPVNRICMLTDYMKSEQRVVACPNQDVVYGAGPLDLRKEPVVIQVPDFGDRFWVYQMADQRTDGFAKLGKMYNSKPGFYLFVGSDWNGKIPDGITGVFKCSTALGFVAPRVFQTDDPVDKKAVQPLINQITMYPLSEFDGKMKITDWAKTKSTPPDSSGGGETKWVVPETFFDQLPGIIKEVPPLMGEEAWYAQINGLLDGIAKNPKLKEVAKKAAADAEQNLVSPLFQFVNVGYPIKNNWNTQSNGAQFGVDYLTRAACAKANIFVNKPNETKYFYQDLDVSGMRLNGNNKYTVTFTKDQMPPVKGFWSLTMYSKEHFFVPNQLNRYSLGTKNKNLKYNADGSLTLYVQSIPPDGDKMTNWLPAPKEAFSLYVRCYWPDERVLNDSWNPPAVMKVK
;
A
#
# COMPACT_ATOMS: atom_id res chain seq x y z
N MET A 1 -3.84 -76.20 -7.60
CA MET A 1 -2.55 -76.27 -8.34
C MET A 1 -1.75 -75.02 -7.97
N LYS A 2 -0.83 -75.17 -7.01
CA LYS A 2 0.64 -75.01 -7.14
C LYS A 2 1.03 -73.56 -7.50
N GLY A 3 1.75 -72.75 -6.73
CA GLY A 3 2.70 -72.95 -5.62
C GLY A 3 3.76 -71.84 -5.82
N TYR A 4 4.13 -71.05 -4.81
CA TYR A 4 5.36 -71.26 -4.02
C TYR A 4 5.32 -70.49 -2.69
N LEU A 5 5.91 -71.12 -1.67
CA LEU A 5 6.01 -70.78 -0.26
C LEU A 5 7.46 -71.06 0.18
N ILE A 6 8.11 -70.14 0.91
CA ILE A 6 9.26 -70.34 1.84
C ILE A 6 9.22 -69.14 2.84
N ILE A 7 8.81 -69.23 4.13
CA ILE A 7 9.44 -69.72 5.40
C ILE A 7 10.64 -68.81 5.82
N THR A 8 10.73 -68.13 6.98
CA THR A 8 10.92 -68.65 8.38
C THR A 8 10.87 -67.54 9.47
N ILE A 9 10.62 -68.00 10.70
CA ILE A 9 10.38 -67.42 12.05
C ILE A 9 11.64 -66.97 12.82
N LEU A 10 11.51 -66.06 13.83
CA LEU A 10 11.96 -66.12 15.26
C LEU A 10 11.76 -64.75 15.95
N GLY A 11 11.04 -64.59 17.09
CA GLY A 11 11.49 -64.77 18.49
C GLY A 11 12.11 -63.45 19.03
N SER A 12 11.76 -62.82 20.17
CA SER A 12 11.47 -63.35 21.51
C SER A 12 10.96 -62.24 22.46
N VAL A 13 10.19 -62.65 23.48
CA VAL A 13 9.83 -61.91 24.71
C VAL A 13 10.82 -62.31 25.83
N MET A 14 11.16 -61.41 26.77
CA MET A 14 11.51 -61.83 28.14
C MET A 14 11.20 -60.76 29.20
N LEU A 15 10.74 -61.28 30.34
CA LEU A 15 10.25 -60.64 31.57
C LEU A 15 10.99 -61.34 32.72
N PHE A 16 11.53 -60.61 33.71
CA PHE A 16 11.83 -61.07 35.10
C PHE A 16 11.91 -59.79 35.96
N ALA A 17 11.07 -59.51 36.96
CA ALA A 17 10.74 -60.17 38.24
C ALA A 17 11.62 -59.75 39.43
N SER A 18 10.99 -59.00 40.34
CA SER A 18 11.07 -58.99 41.83
C SER A 18 12.33 -58.48 42.58
N CYS A 19 12.12 -57.51 43.49
CA CYS A 19 12.37 -57.65 44.93
C CYS A 19 11.89 -56.43 45.74
N ASN A 20 11.52 -56.69 47.00
CA ASN A 20 10.80 -55.83 47.94
C ASN A 20 11.77 -55.18 48.98
N ASN A 21 11.27 -54.16 49.68
CA ASN A 21 11.74 -53.49 50.91
C ASN A 21 12.74 -52.29 50.88
N GLN A 22 12.17 -51.15 51.30
CA GLN A 22 12.66 -50.06 52.18
C GLN A 22 14.11 -49.53 52.03
N ASP A 23 14.25 -48.26 51.56
CA ASP A 23 14.59 -47.13 52.44
C ASP A 23 14.60 -45.75 51.71
N LYS A 24 13.89 -44.79 52.33
CA LYS A 24 14.08 -43.32 52.42
C LYS A 24 14.32 -42.41 51.20
N LYS A 25 13.35 -41.47 51.11
CA LYS A 25 13.43 -39.99 50.91
C LYS A 25 13.76 -39.43 49.52
N GLY A 26 12.76 -38.73 48.95
CA GLY A 26 12.94 -37.68 47.95
C GLY A 26 11.63 -37.27 47.27
N ASN A 27 10.92 -36.29 47.85
CA ASN A 27 9.83 -35.51 47.23
C ASN A 27 10.28 -35.01 45.83
N MET A 28 9.45 -34.89 44.79
CA MET A 28 8.18 -34.16 44.76
C MET A 28 7.39 -34.56 43.50
N ASP A 29 6.09 -34.69 43.70
CA ASP A 29 5.02 -35.08 42.79
C ASP A 29 4.67 -33.96 41.80
N SER A 30 4.36 -34.31 40.54
CA SER A 30 3.74 -33.41 39.57
C SER A 30 2.48 -34.06 39.01
N SER A 31 1.35 -33.77 39.64
CA SER A 31 0.02 -34.07 39.11
C SER A 31 -0.80 -32.79 38.93
N ASP A 32 -1.30 -32.65 37.71
CA ASP A 32 -2.57 -32.07 37.27
C ASP A 32 -3.04 -30.71 37.81
N ARG A 33 -3.27 -29.77 36.88
CA ARG A 33 -4.64 -29.40 36.44
C ARG A 33 -4.59 -28.25 35.44
N ILE A 34 -5.10 -28.50 34.24
CA ILE A 34 -5.50 -27.46 33.30
C ILE A 34 -6.87 -26.94 33.77
N THR A 35 -6.88 -25.72 34.31
CA THR A 35 -8.10 -24.91 34.41
C THR A 35 -7.88 -23.66 33.58
N ALA A 36 -8.67 -23.53 32.51
CA ALA A 36 -8.83 -22.30 31.77
C ALA A 36 -9.41 -21.24 32.71
N SER A 37 -8.67 -20.15 32.91
CA SER A 37 -9.21 -18.91 33.49
C SER A 37 -9.37 -17.87 32.39
N GLU A 38 -10.52 -17.23 32.41
CA GLU A 38 -10.86 -16.05 31.64
C GLU A 38 -9.79 -14.97 31.88
N GLY A 39 -8.99 -14.70 30.85
CA GLY A 39 -7.97 -13.65 30.89
C GLY A 39 -8.58 -12.31 30.52
N THR A 40 -8.92 -11.51 31.54
CA THR A 40 -8.86 -10.04 31.45
C THR A 40 -7.57 -9.65 30.72
N SER A 41 -7.69 -8.81 29.68
CA SER A 41 -6.56 -8.32 28.89
C SER A 41 -5.57 -7.55 29.78
N ALA A 42 -4.59 -8.26 30.32
CA ALA A 42 -3.41 -7.63 30.90
C ALA A 42 -2.69 -6.93 29.76
N LYS A 43 -2.58 -5.60 29.82
CA LYS A 43 -1.57 -4.86 29.06
C LYS A 43 -0.24 -5.53 29.38
N GLN A 44 0.31 -6.31 28.45
CA GLN A 44 1.68 -6.80 28.60
C GLN A 44 2.56 -5.55 28.73
N ASN A 45 3.22 -5.42 29.88
CA ASN A 45 4.21 -4.37 30.07
C ASN A 45 5.24 -4.50 28.96
N ALA A 46 5.51 -3.42 28.24
CA ALA A 46 6.56 -3.39 27.23
C ALA A 46 7.86 -3.94 27.84
N PRO A 47 8.66 -4.71 27.08
CA PRO A 47 9.91 -5.26 27.58
C PRO A 47 10.86 -4.12 28.00
N ALA A 48 11.75 -4.41 28.94
CA ALA A 48 12.74 -3.44 29.39
C ALA A 48 13.62 -2.97 28.21
N GLY A 49 13.75 -1.65 28.06
CA GLY A 49 14.59 -1.02 27.03
C GLY A 49 16.02 -0.79 27.48
N ILE A 50 16.70 0.13 26.80
CA ILE A 50 18.04 0.58 27.17
C ILE A 50 17.98 1.24 28.56
N VAL A 51 18.86 0.81 29.47
CA VAL A 51 18.93 1.38 30.83
C VAL A 51 19.25 2.89 30.73
N PRO A 52 18.53 3.76 31.45
CA PRO A 52 18.81 5.19 31.45
C PRO A 52 20.30 5.50 31.73
N ASN A 53 20.86 6.47 31.00
CA ASN A 53 22.26 6.88 31.08
C ASN A 53 23.29 5.84 30.61
N THR A 54 22.87 4.76 29.94
CA THR A 54 23.79 3.86 29.22
C THR A 54 24.62 4.67 28.22
N VAL A 55 25.94 4.49 28.24
CA VAL A 55 26.85 5.11 27.27
C VAL A 55 26.62 4.49 25.89
N MET A 56 26.21 5.31 24.93
CA MET A 56 26.05 4.91 23.53
C MET A 56 27.26 5.35 22.72
N THR A 57 27.87 4.41 22.00
CA THR A 57 28.92 4.75 21.03
C THR A 57 28.29 5.43 19.81
N GLU A 58 29.08 6.24 19.09
CA GLU A 58 28.61 6.91 17.87
C GLU A 58 28.16 5.90 16.80
N GLU A 59 28.86 4.78 16.66
CA GLU A 59 28.50 3.75 15.67
C GLU A 59 27.21 3.01 16.02
N TYR A 60 26.92 2.80 17.31
CA TYR A 60 25.63 2.27 17.75
C TYR A 60 24.50 3.23 17.38
N VAL A 61 24.64 4.53 17.71
CA VAL A 61 23.66 5.56 17.36
C VAL A 61 23.44 5.61 15.86
N LYS A 62 24.52 5.59 15.06
CA LYS A 62 24.45 5.59 13.60
C LYS A 62 23.69 4.38 13.06
N SER A 63 24.02 3.17 13.52
CA SER A 63 23.41 1.93 13.06
C SER A 63 21.91 1.88 13.39
N MET A 64 21.55 2.17 14.65
CA MET A 64 20.15 2.21 15.09
C MET A 64 19.37 3.29 14.35
N THR A 65 19.96 4.47 14.18
CA THR A 65 19.33 5.58 13.45
C THR A 65 18.92 5.16 12.05
N LYS A 66 19.79 4.48 11.29
CA LYS A 66 19.49 4.04 9.93
C LYS A 66 18.29 3.09 9.86
N LEU A 67 18.24 2.12 10.78
CA LEU A 67 17.15 1.14 10.85
C LEU A 67 15.83 1.80 11.26
N ILE A 68 15.88 2.68 12.25
CA ILE A 68 14.71 3.45 12.70
C ILE A 68 14.22 4.39 11.61
N TYR A 69 15.14 5.00 10.85
CA TYR A 69 14.80 5.87 9.74
C TYR A 69 14.02 5.10 8.67
N LEU A 70 14.52 3.93 8.23
CA LEU A 70 13.81 3.07 7.27
C LEU A 70 12.43 2.64 7.80
N TRP A 71 12.37 2.17 9.05
CA TRP A 71 11.12 1.72 9.69
C TRP A 71 10.09 2.86 9.81
N GLY A 72 10.52 4.03 10.28
CA GLY A 72 9.66 5.18 10.57
C GLY A 72 9.26 5.98 9.32
N TRP A 73 9.98 5.83 8.20
CA TRP A 73 9.78 6.62 6.99
C TRP A 73 8.32 6.65 6.50
N PRO A 74 7.60 5.51 6.35
CA PRO A 74 6.22 5.51 5.90
C PRO A 74 5.27 6.24 6.88
N MET A 75 5.51 6.09 8.18
CA MET A 75 4.67 6.69 9.22
C MET A 75 4.85 8.21 9.32
N VAL A 76 6.09 8.69 9.19
CA VAL A 76 6.40 10.12 9.09
C VAL A 76 5.83 10.71 7.81
N ASN A 77 5.90 9.97 6.69
CA ASN A 77 5.29 10.38 5.43
C ASN A 77 3.78 10.60 5.58
N VAL A 78 3.06 9.62 6.12
CA VAL A 78 1.60 9.73 6.34
C VAL A 78 1.28 10.84 7.35
N HIS A 79 2.02 10.94 8.45
CA HIS A 79 1.84 12.01 9.44
C HIS A 79 1.94 13.40 8.78
N ASN A 80 2.99 13.65 8.00
CA ASN A 80 3.21 14.94 7.35
C ASN A 80 2.16 15.23 6.27
N ARG A 81 1.67 14.22 5.55
CA ARG A 81 0.53 14.36 4.63
C ARG A 81 -0.73 14.78 5.38
N VAL A 82 -1.09 14.08 6.45
CA VAL A 82 -2.29 14.41 7.27
C VAL A 82 -2.16 15.80 7.90
N ALA A 83 -0.97 16.18 8.37
CA ALA A 83 -0.69 17.50 8.92
C ALA A 83 -0.91 18.62 7.89
N MET A 84 -0.49 18.42 6.63
CA MET A 84 -0.76 19.36 5.54
C MET A 84 -2.27 19.52 5.31
N PHE A 85 -3.01 18.41 5.20
CA PHE A 85 -4.45 18.48 4.95
C PHE A 85 -5.26 19.05 6.13
N THR A 86 -4.74 18.97 7.36
CA THR A 86 -5.38 19.57 8.55
C THR A 86 -5.52 21.09 8.43
N GLN A 87 -4.70 21.74 7.59
CA GLN A 87 -4.77 23.18 7.33
C GLN A 87 -5.95 23.57 6.43
N LEU A 88 -6.59 22.61 5.75
CA LEU A 88 -7.73 22.88 4.88
C LEU A 88 -8.98 23.14 5.71
N LYS A 89 -9.82 24.07 5.23
CA LYS A 89 -11.12 24.40 5.84
C LYS A 89 -12.30 23.70 5.18
N GLU A 90 -12.15 23.30 3.92
CA GLU A 90 -13.19 22.66 3.12
C GLU A 90 -12.52 21.75 2.06
N PRO A 91 -13.24 20.76 1.49
CA PRO A 91 -12.77 19.98 0.35
C PRO A 91 -12.43 20.86 -0.86
N MET A 92 -11.29 20.61 -1.48
CA MET A 92 -10.80 21.37 -2.64
C MET A 92 -9.82 20.57 -3.51
N TYR A 93 -9.47 21.11 -4.67
CA TYR A 93 -8.35 20.68 -5.48
C TYR A 93 -7.10 21.50 -5.15
N ILE A 94 -6.11 20.87 -4.51
CA ILE A 94 -4.81 21.48 -4.25
C ILE A 94 -4.01 21.46 -5.55
N GLY A 95 -3.43 22.61 -5.91
CA GLY A 95 -2.59 22.74 -7.10
C GLY A 95 -3.33 22.57 -8.41
N GLY A 96 -4.67 22.72 -8.45
CA GLY A 96 -5.45 22.47 -9.67
C GLY A 96 -5.86 21.01 -9.90
N VAL A 97 -5.30 20.06 -9.13
CA VAL A 97 -5.26 18.65 -9.55
C VAL A 97 -5.40 17.62 -8.45
N LEU A 98 -4.95 17.88 -7.21
CA LEU A 98 -5.03 16.91 -6.12
C LEU A 98 -6.33 17.06 -5.33
N PRO A 99 -7.18 16.02 -5.19
CA PRO A 99 -8.25 16.08 -4.20
C PRO A 99 -7.66 16.20 -2.78
N GLY A 100 -8.11 17.21 -2.04
CA GLY A 100 -7.74 17.42 -0.64
C GLY A 100 -8.93 17.83 0.20
N ALA A 101 -8.96 17.39 1.44
CA ALA A 101 -10.03 17.70 2.38
C ALA A 101 -9.48 17.86 3.80
N PRO A 102 -10.18 18.60 4.68
CA PRO A 102 -9.90 18.58 6.11
C PRO A 102 -9.92 17.15 6.65
N VAL A 103 -9.25 16.90 7.78
CA VAL A 103 -9.30 15.59 8.44
C VAL A 103 -10.73 15.13 8.70
N ASN A 104 -10.97 13.83 8.53
CA ASN A 104 -12.27 13.20 8.67
C ASN A 104 -13.31 13.72 7.66
N ARG A 105 -12.85 14.27 6.52
CA ARG A 105 -13.63 14.59 5.32
C ARG A 105 -12.94 14.05 4.08
N ILE A 106 -13.68 13.99 2.98
CA ILE A 106 -13.16 13.54 1.69
C ILE A 106 -13.35 14.59 0.60
N CYS A 107 -12.51 14.53 -0.42
CA CYS A 107 -12.69 15.20 -1.70
C CYS A 107 -12.59 14.15 -2.82
N MET A 108 -13.50 14.19 -3.79
CA MET A 108 -13.46 13.32 -4.96
C MET A 108 -13.08 14.14 -6.20
N LEU A 109 -12.28 13.53 -7.08
CA LEU A 109 -12.19 13.97 -8.47
C LEU A 109 -13.50 13.72 -9.20
N THR A 110 -13.72 14.43 -10.30
CA THR A 110 -14.84 14.19 -11.24
C THR A 110 -14.40 13.51 -12.54
N ASP A 111 -13.10 13.33 -12.76
CA ASP A 111 -12.50 12.60 -13.89
C ASP A 111 -11.12 12.09 -13.45
N TYR A 112 -10.31 11.57 -14.38
CA TYR A 112 -8.96 11.09 -14.09
C TYR A 112 -8.03 12.18 -13.54
N MET A 113 -7.04 11.75 -12.77
CA MET A 113 -5.93 12.60 -12.33
C MET A 113 -5.22 13.22 -13.55
N LYS A 114 -5.01 14.53 -13.52
CA LYS A 114 -4.31 15.25 -14.60
C LYS A 114 -2.79 15.10 -14.50
N SER A 115 -2.08 15.33 -15.61
CA SER A 115 -0.63 15.15 -15.70
C SER A 115 0.21 16.13 -14.88
N GLU A 116 -0.38 17.23 -14.43
CA GLU A 116 0.32 18.29 -13.68
C GLU A 116 0.51 17.93 -12.19
N GLN A 117 -0.13 16.85 -11.72
CA GLN A 117 -0.02 16.38 -10.34
C GLN A 117 1.44 16.02 -9.96
N ARG A 118 1.93 16.51 -8.81
CA ARG A 118 3.25 16.20 -8.24
C ARG A 118 3.24 15.78 -6.76
N VAL A 119 2.06 15.61 -6.15
CA VAL A 119 1.96 15.32 -4.70
C VAL A 119 2.08 13.82 -4.38
N VAL A 120 1.70 12.95 -5.31
CA VAL A 120 1.75 11.49 -5.15
C VAL A 120 2.36 10.87 -6.41
N ALA A 121 3.49 10.18 -6.26
CA ALA A 121 4.12 9.43 -7.34
C ALA A 121 3.22 8.29 -7.85
N CYS A 122 3.42 7.89 -9.11
CA CYS A 122 2.63 6.87 -9.80
C CYS A 122 1.10 7.12 -9.80
N PRO A 123 0.61 8.33 -10.17
CA PRO A 123 -0.82 8.59 -10.27
C PRO A 123 -1.48 7.63 -11.26
N ASN A 124 -2.77 7.37 -11.09
CA ASN A 124 -3.48 6.36 -11.88
C ASN A 124 -4.58 7.00 -12.72
N GLN A 125 -4.74 6.50 -13.94
CA GLN A 125 -5.63 7.03 -14.98
C GLN A 125 -6.77 6.06 -15.34
N ASP A 126 -7.07 5.07 -14.49
CA ASP A 126 -8.08 4.04 -14.73
C ASP A 126 -9.32 4.19 -13.84
N VAL A 127 -9.21 5.02 -12.80
CA VAL A 127 -10.25 5.21 -11.79
C VAL A 127 -10.41 6.69 -11.46
N VAL A 128 -11.61 7.07 -11.05
CA VAL A 128 -11.85 8.36 -10.40
C VAL A 128 -11.48 8.22 -8.92
N TYR A 129 -10.56 9.07 -8.48
CA TYR A 129 -9.99 9.04 -7.13
C TYR A 129 -10.72 9.96 -6.15
N GLY A 130 -10.80 9.52 -4.90
CA GLY A 130 -10.94 10.41 -3.77
C GLY A 130 -9.72 10.40 -2.86
N ALA A 131 -9.65 11.40 -1.99
CA ALA A 131 -8.65 11.50 -0.95
C ALA A 131 -9.28 12.09 0.32
N GLY A 132 -9.10 11.38 1.43
CA GLY A 132 -9.65 11.73 2.73
C GLY A 132 -8.68 11.36 3.86
N PRO A 133 -7.97 12.33 4.45
CA PRO A 133 -7.13 12.08 5.61
C PRO A 133 -7.97 11.75 6.85
N LEU A 134 -7.50 10.80 7.65
CA LEU A 134 -8.14 10.38 8.90
C LEU A 134 -7.35 10.84 10.12
N ASP A 135 -8.07 11.35 11.12
CA ASP A 135 -7.58 11.52 12.49
C ASP A 135 -8.65 11.01 13.46
N LEU A 136 -8.52 9.75 13.85
CA LEU A 136 -9.48 9.04 14.70
C LEU A 136 -9.32 9.37 16.19
N ARG A 137 -8.34 10.22 16.56
CA ARG A 137 -8.25 10.78 17.91
C ARG A 137 -9.35 11.81 18.16
N LYS A 138 -9.87 12.43 17.11
CA LYS A 138 -10.94 13.44 17.21
C LYS A 138 -12.28 12.78 17.47
N GLU A 139 -12.70 11.90 16.58
CA GLU A 139 -13.89 11.07 16.72
C GLU A 139 -13.91 10.00 15.60
N PRO A 140 -14.74 8.94 15.72
CA PRO A 140 -15.01 8.04 14.62
C PRO A 140 -15.58 8.74 13.39
N VAL A 141 -15.47 8.11 12.23
CA VAL A 141 -16.01 8.64 10.97
C VAL A 141 -16.96 7.67 10.30
N VAL A 142 -18.00 8.20 9.68
CA VAL A 142 -18.91 7.45 8.80
C VAL A 142 -18.42 7.61 7.37
N ILE A 143 -18.27 6.47 6.70
CA ILE A 143 -17.99 6.34 5.27
C ILE A 143 -19.27 5.92 4.57
N GLN A 144 -19.70 6.73 3.61
CA GLN A 144 -20.89 6.47 2.83
C GLN A 144 -20.52 5.82 1.49
N VAL A 145 -21.17 4.70 1.19
CA VAL A 145 -20.93 3.91 -0.02
C VAL A 145 -22.23 3.84 -0.83
N PRO A 146 -22.28 4.39 -2.06
CA PRO A 146 -23.45 4.27 -2.93
C PRO A 146 -23.58 2.85 -3.51
N ASP A 147 -24.72 2.60 -4.15
CA ASP A 147 -24.88 1.42 -4.99
C ASP A 147 -24.20 1.60 -6.35
N PHE A 148 -23.05 0.96 -6.50
CA PHE A 148 -22.27 0.98 -7.74
C PHE A 148 -22.77 -0.04 -8.78
N GLY A 149 -23.76 -0.88 -8.47
CA GLY A 149 -24.17 -2.00 -9.31
C GLY A 149 -22.99 -2.89 -9.67
N ASP A 150 -22.75 -3.09 -10.97
CA ASP A 150 -21.65 -3.92 -11.48
C ASP A 150 -20.33 -3.19 -11.71
N ARG A 151 -20.30 -1.86 -11.55
CA ARG A 151 -19.07 -1.09 -11.68
C ARG A 151 -18.06 -1.54 -10.63
N PHE A 152 -16.80 -1.73 -11.03
CA PHE A 152 -15.74 -1.99 -10.08
C PHE A 152 -15.47 -0.75 -9.22
N TRP A 153 -15.35 -0.97 -7.91
CA TRP A 153 -14.95 0.04 -6.94
C TRP A 153 -14.22 -0.61 -5.77
N VAL A 154 -13.35 0.16 -5.14
CA VAL A 154 -12.70 -0.18 -3.87
C VAL A 154 -12.47 1.10 -3.10
N TYR A 155 -12.74 1.08 -1.80
CA TYR A 155 -12.26 2.13 -0.92
C TYR A 155 -10.99 1.58 -0.32
N GLN A 156 -9.87 2.23 -0.62
CA GLN A 156 -8.65 1.89 0.07
C GLN A 156 -8.62 2.63 1.41
N MET A 157 -8.34 1.89 2.47
CA MET A 157 -8.21 2.43 3.81
C MET A 157 -6.85 2.04 4.36
N ALA A 158 -5.93 2.98 4.37
CA ALA A 158 -4.59 2.78 4.89
C ALA A 158 -4.50 3.36 6.31
N ASP A 159 -3.95 2.60 7.23
CA ASP A 159 -3.51 3.11 8.52
C ASP A 159 -2.22 3.94 8.35
N GLN A 160 -1.67 4.47 9.43
CA GLN A 160 -0.46 5.29 9.38
C GLN A 160 0.80 4.50 8.96
N ARG A 161 0.78 3.17 9.04
CA ARG A 161 1.84 2.29 8.52
C ARG A 161 1.68 2.02 7.02
N THR A 162 0.61 2.50 6.39
CA THR A 162 0.17 2.16 5.04
C THR A 162 -0.40 0.75 4.90
N ASP A 163 -0.75 0.09 6.01
CA ASP A 163 -1.44 -1.19 6.01
C ASP A 163 -2.96 -0.99 5.85
N GLY A 164 -3.58 -1.89 5.09
CA GLY A 164 -4.99 -1.84 4.75
C GLY A 164 -5.84 -2.41 5.88
N PHE A 165 -6.54 -1.58 6.66
CA PHE A 165 -7.25 -2.07 7.84
C PHE A 165 -8.70 -2.53 7.58
N ALA A 166 -9.25 -2.23 6.40
CA ALA A 166 -10.64 -2.55 6.08
C ALA A 166 -10.81 -3.35 4.78
N LYS A 167 -11.98 -3.97 4.62
CA LYS A 167 -12.38 -4.80 3.47
C LYS A 167 -13.64 -4.20 2.85
N LEU A 168 -13.48 -3.13 2.07
CA LEU A 168 -14.60 -2.36 1.51
C LEU A 168 -14.43 -2.17 0.00
N GLY A 169 -15.20 -2.93 -0.77
CA GLY A 169 -15.10 -2.93 -2.23
C GLY A 169 -15.87 -4.05 -2.89
N LYS A 170 -15.97 -4.01 -4.22
CA LYS A 170 -16.70 -4.99 -5.02
C LYS A 170 -16.19 -6.43 -4.82
N MET A 171 -14.87 -6.61 -4.70
CA MET A 171 -14.23 -7.92 -4.48
C MET A 171 -14.60 -8.60 -3.16
N TYR A 172 -15.08 -7.83 -2.18
CA TYR A 172 -15.52 -8.33 -0.88
C TYR A 172 -17.03 -8.55 -0.80
N ASN A 173 -17.77 -8.31 -1.90
CA ASN A 173 -19.24 -8.29 -1.92
C ASN A 173 -19.82 -7.30 -0.89
N SER A 174 -19.10 -6.19 -0.64
CA SER A 174 -19.55 -5.13 0.27
C SER A 174 -20.87 -4.53 -0.19
N LYS A 175 -21.75 -4.21 0.75
CA LYS A 175 -23.07 -3.64 0.47
C LYS A 175 -23.03 -2.10 0.45
N PRO A 176 -23.93 -1.43 -0.29
CA PRO A 176 -24.15 0.00 -0.13
C PRO A 176 -24.55 0.34 1.31
N GLY A 177 -24.32 1.58 1.74
CA GLY A 177 -24.73 2.09 3.04
C GLY A 177 -23.61 2.79 3.81
N PHE A 178 -23.71 2.77 5.14
CA PHE A 178 -22.87 3.54 6.04
C PHE A 178 -21.92 2.64 6.81
N TYR A 179 -20.61 2.89 6.71
CA TYR A 179 -19.59 2.13 7.42
C TYR A 179 -18.93 3.00 8.46
N LEU A 180 -18.81 2.51 9.69
CA LEU A 180 -18.19 3.24 10.77
C LEU A 180 -16.72 2.86 10.88
N PHE A 181 -15.83 3.84 10.83
CA PHE A 181 -14.41 3.66 11.09
C PHE A 181 -14.06 4.23 12.45
N VAL A 182 -13.40 3.43 13.27
CA VAL A 182 -13.13 3.74 14.67
C VAL A 182 -11.65 3.51 14.99
N GLY A 183 -11.12 4.25 15.98
CA GLY A 183 -9.81 3.94 16.55
C GLY A 183 -9.84 2.62 17.34
N SER A 184 -8.66 2.03 17.59
CA SER A 184 -8.51 0.74 18.28
C SER A 184 -9.26 0.68 19.62
N ASP A 185 -9.21 1.77 20.37
CA ASP A 185 -9.67 1.86 21.76
C ASP A 185 -11.11 2.38 21.87
N TRP A 186 -11.77 2.66 20.74
CA TRP A 186 -13.15 3.15 20.74
C TRP A 186 -14.13 2.05 21.18
N ASN A 187 -14.97 2.40 22.16
CA ASN A 187 -15.97 1.54 22.78
C ASN A 187 -17.38 2.19 22.82
N GLY A 188 -17.61 3.21 22.00
CA GLY A 188 -18.90 3.89 21.92
C GLY A 188 -20.01 3.00 21.35
N LYS A 189 -21.25 3.48 21.46
CA LYS A 189 -22.40 2.81 20.84
C LYS A 189 -22.36 2.99 19.33
N ILE A 190 -22.55 1.90 18.59
CA ILE A 190 -22.76 1.94 17.14
C ILE A 190 -24.19 2.43 16.88
N PRO A 191 -24.40 3.54 16.14
CA PRO A 191 -25.74 3.99 15.80
C PRO A 191 -26.49 3.01 14.88
N ASP A 192 -27.83 3.06 14.92
CA ASP A 192 -28.67 2.29 14.01
C ASP A 192 -28.44 2.74 12.55
N GLY A 193 -28.47 1.80 11.61
CA GLY A 193 -28.24 2.07 10.18
C GLY A 193 -26.78 1.96 9.72
N ILE A 194 -25.83 1.71 10.62
CA ILE A 194 -24.45 1.35 10.24
C ILE A 194 -24.41 -0.07 9.68
N THR A 195 -23.96 -0.21 8.43
CA THR A 195 -23.80 -1.47 7.67
C THR A 195 -22.63 -2.32 8.19
N GLY A 196 -21.56 -1.69 8.67
CA GLY A 196 -20.39 -2.40 9.18
C GLY A 196 -19.40 -1.48 9.88
N VAL A 197 -18.51 -2.07 10.68
CA VAL A 197 -17.51 -1.34 11.46
C VAL A 197 -16.11 -1.85 11.13
N PHE A 198 -15.17 -0.93 10.95
CA PHE A 198 -13.75 -1.26 10.79
C PHE A 198 -12.92 -0.52 11.84
N LYS A 199 -11.97 -1.24 12.45
CA LYS A 199 -11.05 -0.68 13.44
C LYS A 199 -9.71 -0.36 12.79
N CYS A 200 -9.25 0.87 12.94
CA CYS A 200 -7.90 1.27 12.59
C CYS A 200 -6.98 1.08 13.81
N SER A 201 -5.83 0.45 13.61
CA SER A 201 -4.84 0.19 14.67
C SER A 201 -4.02 1.42 15.04
N THR A 202 -4.04 2.47 14.21
CA THR A 202 -3.31 3.73 14.41
C THR A 202 -4.26 4.91 14.55
N ALA A 203 -3.75 6.00 15.13
CA ALA A 203 -4.48 7.25 15.32
C ALA A 203 -4.83 7.93 13.99
N LEU A 204 -3.89 7.95 13.05
CA LEU A 204 -4.04 8.56 11.73
C LEU A 204 -4.22 7.52 10.64
N GLY A 205 -4.71 7.96 9.49
CA GLY A 205 -4.82 7.10 8.31
C GLY A 205 -5.22 7.89 7.07
N PHE A 206 -5.55 7.17 6.01
CA PHE A 206 -5.96 7.75 4.74
C PHE A 206 -7.01 6.89 4.05
N VAL A 207 -8.05 7.53 3.52
CA VAL A 207 -9.10 6.90 2.70
C VAL A 207 -8.95 7.38 1.27
N ALA A 208 -8.84 6.44 0.35
CA ALA A 208 -8.75 6.71 -1.09
C ALA A 208 -9.75 5.83 -1.85
N PRO A 209 -10.99 6.29 -2.06
CA PRO A 209 -11.95 5.67 -2.96
C PRO A 209 -11.42 5.65 -4.38
N ARG A 210 -11.69 4.53 -5.07
CA ARG A 210 -11.29 4.29 -6.45
C ARG A 210 -12.48 3.69 -7.17
N VAL A 211 -12.99 4.41 -8.15
CA VAL A 211 -14.16 3.98 -8.94
C VAL A 211 -13.74 3.83 -10.38
N PHE A 212 -13.89 2.63 -10.95
CA PHE A 212 -13.50 2.38 -12.34
C PHE A 212 -14.31 3.24 -13.31
N GLN A 213 -13.61 3.84 -14.27
CA GLN A 213 -14.18 4.64 -15.34
C GLN A 213 -13.47 4.25 -16.65
N THR A 214 -14.20 4.31 -17.75
CA THR A 214 -13.69 4.09 -19.11
C THR A 214 -13.46 5.42 -19.83
N ASP A 215 -12.79 5.39 -20.98
CA ASP A 215 -12.62 6.60 -21.79
C ASP A 215 -13.89 7.00 -22.56
N ASP A 216 -14.97 6.20 -22.48
CA ASP A 216 -16.24 6.47 -23.11
C ASP A 216 -16.95 7.67 -22.43
N PRO A 217 -17.29 8.75 -23.17
CA PRO A 217 -18.03 9.89 -22.63
C PRO A 217 -19.35 9.52 -21.95
N VAL A 218 -20.03 8.46 -22.41
CA VAL A 218 -21.27 7.97 -21.78
C VAL A 218 -21.00 7.46 -20.37
N ASP A 219 -19.93 6.68 -20.21
CA ASP A 219 -19.52 6.14 -18.91
C ASP A 219 -19.04 7.24 -17.95
N LYS A 220 -18.28 8.22 -18.47
CA LYS A 220 -17.85 9.40 -17.71
C LYS A 220 -19.03 10.19 -17.15
N LYS A 221 -20.13 10.31 -17.91
CA LYS A 221 -21.37 10.94 -17.44
C LYS A 221 -22.10 10.06 -16.42
N ALA A 222 -22.16 8.74 -16.68
CA ALA A 222 -22.88 7.79 -15.83
C ALA A 222 -22.26 7.61 -14.43
N VAL A 223 -20.94 7.81 -14.27
CA VAL A 223 -20.27 7.66 -12.97
C VAL A 223 -20.47 8.86 -12.03
N GLN A 224 -20.80 10.05 -12.54
CA GLN A 224 -20.95 11.28 -11.74
C GLN A 224 -21.96 11.17 -10.58
N PRO A 225 -23.21 10.68 -10.78
CA PRO A 225 -24.16 10.56 -9.66
C PRO A 225 -23.69 9.58 -8.58
N LEU A 226 -22.84 8.61 -8.92
CA LEU A 226 -22.26 7.68 -7.95
C LEU A 226 -21.16 8.37 -7.13
N ILE A 227 -20.24 9.08 -7.80
CA ILE A 227 -19.14 9.81 -7.14
C ILE A 227 -19.70 10.88 -6.18
N ASN A 228 -20.77 11.57 -6.57
CA ASN A 228 -21.43 12.57 -5.73
C ASN A 228 -22.03 12.00 -4.43
N GLN A 229 -22.23 10.68 -4.34
CA GLN A 229 -22.69 10.01 -3.12
C GLN A 229 -21.55 9.42 -2.28
N ILE A 230 -20.30 9.53 -2.73
CA ILE A 230 -19.14 9.13 -1.93
C ILE A 230 -18.83 10.26 -0.95
N THR A 231 -18.98 9.98 0.35
CA THR A 231 -18.64 10.95 1.38
C THR A 231 -18.03 10.29 2.61
N MET A 232 -17.33 11.10 3.40
CA MET A 232 -16.77 10.78 4.69
C MET A 232 -17.05 11.96 5.61
N TYR A 233 -17.62 11.69 6.78
CA TYR A 233 -17.90 12.72 7.76
C TYR A 233 -17.85 12.17 9.20
N PRO A 234 -17.66 13.01 10.22
CA PRO A 234 -17.56 12.59 11.60
C PRO A 234 -18.85 11.96 12.11
N LEU A 235 -18.73 11.02 13.04
CA LEU A 235 -19.88 10.29 13.61
C LEU A 235 -20.92 11.22 14.23
N SER A 236 -20.49 12.33 14.82
CA SER A 236 -21.39 13.36 15.37
C SER A 236 -22.38 13.95 14.35
N GLU A 237 -22.10 13.84 13.05
CA GLU A 237 -22.95 14.34 11.96
C GLU A 237 -23.82 13.24 11.31
N PHE A 238 -23.85 12.04 11.88
CA PHE A 238 -24.61 10.92 11.34
C PHE A 238 -26.11 11.02 11.66
N ASP A 239 -26.93 11.04 10.62
CA ASP A 239 -28.40 11.13 10.68
C ASP A 239 -29.12 9.97 9.96
N GLY A 240 -28.37 8.97 9.51
CA GLY A 240 -28.89 7.82 8.77
C GLY A 240 -29.33 8.10 7.34
N LYS A 241 -29.09 9.30 6.79
CA LYS A 241 -29.52 9.70 5.45
C LYS A 241 -28.34 9.83 4.49
N MET A 242 -28.53 9.39 3.25
CA MET A 242 -27.51 9.51 2.20
C MET A 242 -27.30 10.99 1.87
N LYS A 243 -26.05 11.44 1.95
CA LYS A 243 -25.63 12.80 1.61
C LYS A 243 -25.10 12.85 0.17
N ILE A 244 -25.35 13.95 -0.52
CA ILE A 244 -24.88 14.18 -1.90
C ILE A 244 -24.01 15.44 -1.91
N THR A 245 -22.81 15.33 -2.47
CA THR A 245 -21.89 16.44 -2.69
C THR A 245 -21.70 16.67 -4.19
N ASP A 246 -21.87 17.91 -4.65
CA ASP A 246 -21.61 18.27 -6.04
C ASP A 246 -20.10 18.52 -6.25
N TRP A 247 -19.35 17.45 -6.53
CA TRP A 247 -17.91 17.54 -6.71
C TRP A 247 -17.48 18.34 -7.95
N ALA A 248 -18.39 18.61 -8.89
CA ALA A 248 -18.10 19.47 -10.03
C ALA A 248 -17.91 20.95 -9.62
N LYS A 249 -18.38 21.34 -8.44
CA LYS A 249 -18.21 22.69 -7.87
C LYS A 249 -17.04 22.80 -6.90
N THR A 250 -16.20 21.76 -6.81
CA THR A 250 -15.03 21.74 -5.93
C THR A 250 -14.10 22.91 -6.27
N LYS A 251 -13.78 23.73 -5.26
CA LYS A 251 -12.86 24.86 -5.42
C LYS A 251 -11.45 24.36 -5.69
N SER A 252 -10.61 25.21 -6.26
CA SER A 252 -9.21 24.87 -6.54
C SER A 252 -8.26 25.97 -6.09
N THR A 253 -7.10 25.60 -5.55
CA THR A 253 -5.96 26.52 -5.49
C THR A 253 -5.23 26.57 -6.83
N PRO A 254 -4.45 27.64 -7.11
CA PRO A 254 -3.55 27.67 -8.25
C PRO A 254 -2.52 26.53 -8.19
N PRO A 255 -1.97 26.09 -9.34
CA PRO A 255 -0.86 25.14 -9.38
C PRO A 255 0.31 25.62 -8.53
N ASP A 256 0.87 24.74 -7.71
CA ASP A 256 2.12 25.03 -7.01
C ASP A 256 3.28 25.05 -8.02
N SER A 257 4.17 26.02 -7.89
CA SER A 257 5.40 26.14 -8.70
C SER A 257 6.50 25.16 -8.25
N SER A 258 6.16 24.06 -7.59
CA SER A 258 7.13 23.09 -7.07
C SER A 258 7.82 22.33 -8.21
N GLY A 259 9.09 21.96 -8.01
CA GLY A 259 9.96 21.32 -9.01
C GLY A 259 9.42 19.99 -9.59
N GLY A 260 10.18 19.38 -10.51
CA GLY A 260 9.69 18.26 -11.33
C GLY A 260 9.36 16.94 -10.60
N GLY A 261 9.82 16.75 -9.36
CA GLY A 261 9.66 15.52 -8.57
C GLY A 261 8.52 15.58 -7.53
N GLU A 262 8.34 14.48 -6.79
CA GLU A 262 7.33 14.42 -5.72
C GLU A 262 7.67 15.39 -4.57
N THR A 263 6.65 15.93 -3.92
CA THR A 263 6.79 16.62 -2.63
C THR A 263 7.60 15.77 -1.64
N LYS A 264 8.62 16.36 -1.01
CA LYS A 264 9.45 15.68 -0.01
C LYS A 264 8.72 15.60 1.33
N TRP A 265 8.00 14.51 1.56
CA TRP A 265 7.21 14.28 2.78
C TRP A 265 8.02 13.90 4.01
N VAL A 266 9.26 13.41 3.84
CA VAL A 266 10.13 13.04 4.95
C VAL A 266 11.44 13.80 4.80
N VAL A 267 11.78 14.55 5.84
CA VAL A 267 12.98 15.40 5.88
C VAL A 267 13.91 14.82 6.95
N PRO A 268 15.10 14.29 6.57
CA PRO A 268 16.01 13.63 7.50
C PRO A 268 16.36 14.47 8.72
N GLU A 269 16.51 15.78 8.52
CA GLU A 269 16.95 16.74 9.52
C GLU A 269 15.94 16.90 10.66
N THR A 270 14.64 16.75 10.38
CA THR A 270 13.55 16.90 11.35
C THR A 270 12.95 15.57 11.80
N PHE A 271 13.34 14.45 11.18
CA PHE A 271 12.75 13.13 11.41
C PHE A 271 12.74 12.73 12.89
N PHE A 272 13.88 12.83 13.58
CA PHE A 272 14.00 12.43 14.98
C PHE A 272 13.39 13.42 15.96
N ASP A 273 13.09 14.64 15.53
CA ASP A 273 12.30 15.59 16.32
C ASP A 273 10.79 15.26 16.24
N GLN A 274 10.32 14.70 15.11
CA GLN A 274 8.92 14.27 14.90
C GLN A 274 8.62 12.89 15.52
N LEU A 275 9.59 11.98 15.49
CA LEU A 275 9.41 10.57 15.84
C LEU A 275 8.78 10.32 17.23
N PRO A 276 9.14 11.06 18.32
CA PRO A 276 8.51 10.84 19.63
C PRO A 276 6.99 11.05 19.65
N GLY A 277 6.48 11.94 18.79
CA GLY A 277 5.03 12.14 18.62
C GLY A 277 4.40 10.98 17.85
N ILE A 278 5.02 10.59 16.74
CA ILE A 278 4.50 9.56 15.82
C ILE A 278 4.42 8.18 16.49
N ILE A 279 5.37 7.83 17.36
CA ILE A 279 5.35 6.56 18.11
C ILE A 279 4.11 6.45 19.03
N LYS A 280 3.55 7.59 19.47
CA LYS A 280 2.30 7.61 20.25
C LYS A 280 1.05 7.46 19.37
N GLU A 281 1.16 7.84 18.11
CA GLU A 281 0.09 7.71 17.11
C GLU A 281 -0.01 6.28 16.56
N VAL A 282 1.07 5.52 16.67
CA VAL A 282 1.23 4.19 16.09
C VAL A 282 1.60 3.19 17.19
N PRO A 283 0.63 2.54 17.87
CA PRO A 283 0.91 1.50 18.87
C PRO A 283 1.67 0.32 18.26
N PRO A 284 2.63 -0.32 18.96
CA PRO A 284 3.46 -1.39 18.39
C PRO A 284 2.63 -2.56 17.85
N LEU A 285 3.06 -3.17 16.75
CA LEU A 285 2.59 -4.49 16.34
C LEU A 285 3.12 -5.55 17.34
N MET A 286 2.51 -6.73 17.33
CA MET A 286 3.00 -7.87 18.11
C MET A 286 4.49 -8.14 17.79
N GLY A 287 5.34 -8.08 18.81
CA GLY A 287 6.80 -8.23 18.71
C GLY A 287 7.55 -6.90 18.56
N GLU A 288 6.90 -5.82 18.10
CA GLU A 288 7.52 -4.50 18.01
C GLU A 288 7.71 -3.84 19.39
N GLU A 289 7.14 -4.37 20.47
CA GLU A 289 7.29 -3.79 21.81
C GLU A 289 8.77 -3.67 22.22
N ALA A 290 9.59 -4.67 21.86
CA ALA A 290 11.05 -4.64 22.05
C ALA A 290 11.73 -3.59 21.17
N TRP A 291 11.27 -3.45 19.93
CA TRP A 291 11.78 -2.44 19.00
C TRP A 291 11.48 -1.02 19.51
N TYR A 292 10.27 -0.79 20.00
CA TYR A 292 9.85 0.48 20.60
C TYR A 292 10.66 0.80 21.84
N ALA A 293 10.96 -0.20 22.69
CA ALA A 293 11.82 -0.03 23.85
C ALA A 293 13.25 0.42 23.46
N GLN A 294 13.80 -0.13 22.36
CA GLN A 294 15.09 0.30 21.81
C GLN A 294 15.02 1.72 21.21
N ILE A 295 13.96 2.04 20.46
CA ILE A 295 13.77 3.37 19.88
C ILE A 295 13.68 4.44 20.99
N ASN A 296 12.85 4.21 22.01
CA ASN A 296 12.70 5.14 23.13
C ASN A 296 14.04 5.34 23.86
N GLY A 297 14.79 4.26 24.10
CA GLY A 297 16.13 4.34 24.66
C GLY A 297 17.06 5.22 23.83
N LEU A 298 17.11 5.03 22.51
CA LEU A 298 17.91 5.86 21.60
C LEU A 298 17.45 7.34 21.65
N LEU A 299 16.14 7.59 21.57
CA LEU A 299 15.57 8.94 21.61
C LEU A 299 15.96 9.68 22.89
N ASP A 300 15.86 9.02 24.04
CA ASP A 300 16.30 9.57 25.33
C ASP A 300 17.80 9.86 25.35
N GLY A 301 18.61 8.96 24.79
CA GLY A 301 20.06 9.12 24.70
C GLY A 301 20.48 10.32 23.86
N ILE A 302 19.90 10.49 22.67
CA ILE A 302 20.23 11.62 21.78
C ILE A 302 19.65 12.94 22.30
N ALA A 303 18.50 12.93 22.99
CA ALA A 303 17.91 14.14 23.56
C ALA A 303 18.79 14.78 24.64
N LYS A 304 19.55 13.97 25.38
CA LYS A 304 20.44 14.42 26.47
C LYS A 304 21.86 14.73 26.01
N ASN A 305 22.22 14.41 24.76
CA ASN A 305 23.58 14.53 24.26
C ASN A 305 23.61 15.19 22.86
N PRO A 306 23.93 16.50 22.78
CA PRO A 306 23.98 17.23 21.51
C PRO A 306 24.90 16.59 20.47
N LYS A 307 26.02 15.99 20.89
CA LYS A 307 26.94 15.30 19.98
C LYS A 307 26.28 14.08 19.35
N LEU A 308 25.59 13.26 20.13
CA LEU A 308 24.86 12.09 19.61
C LEU A 308 23.65 12.50 18.77
N LYS A 309 22.99 13.62 19.10
CA LYS A 309 21.92 14.19 18.25
C LYS A 309 22.44 14.53 16.85
N GLU A 310 23.62 15.15 16.75
CA GLU A 310 24.24 15.46 15.45
C GLU A 310 24.70 14.19 14.70
N VAL A 311 25.15 13.15 15.41
CA VAL A 311 25.42 11.83 14.80
C VAL A 311 24.15 11.23 14.20
N ALA A 312 23.04 11.24 14.94
CA ALA A 312 21.75 10.73 14.45
C ALA A 312 21.25 11.50 13.22
N LYS A 313 21.34 12.85 13.21
CA LYS A 313 20.97 13.65 12.02
C LYS A 313 21.77 13.27 10.78
N LYS A 314 23.10 13.15 10.91
CA LYS A 314 23.97 12.74 9.79
C LYS A 314 23.65 11.31 9.33
N ALA A 315 23.39 10.40 10.26
CA ALA A 315 23.01 9.03 9.95
C ALA A 315 21.63 8.94 9.26
N ALA A 316 20.68 9.81 9.60
CA ALA A 316 19.38 9.90 8.93
C ALA A 316 19.53 10.40 7.49
N ALA A 317 20.36 11.43 7.26
CA ALA A 317 20.65 11.93 5.92
C ALA A 317 21.33 10.85 5.05
N ASP A 318 22.29 10.12 5.62
CA ASP A 318 22.93 8.97 4.98
C ASP A 318 21.94 7.83 4.69
N ALA A 319 21.01 7.55 5.59
CA ALA A 319 19.93 6.58 5.36
C ALA A 319 19.00 7.01 4.22
N GLU A 320 18.60 8.28 4.16
CA GLU A 320 17.78 8.78 3.06
C GLU A 320 18.50 8.62 1.71
N GLN A 321 19.80 8.93 1.66
CA GLN A 321 20.57 8.83 0.42
C GLN A 321 20.82 7.38 -0.01
N ASN A 322 21.21 6.51 0.91
CA ASN A 322 21.77 5.20 0.58
C ASN A 322 20.82 4.02 0.86
N LEU A 323 19.79 4.20 1.69
CA LEU A 323 18.79 3.16 1.96
C LEU A 323 17.44 3.48 1.32
N VAL A 324 16.93 4.72 1.45
CA VAL A 324 15.57 5.05 1.01
C VAL A 324 15.52 5.51 -0.45
N SER A 325 16.40 6.41 -0.88
CA SER A 325 16.38 6.96 -2.24
C SER A 325 16.50 5.90 -3.35
N PRO A 326 17.33 4.83 -3.21
CA PRO A 326 17.37 3.76 -4.20
C PRO A 326 16.04 3.02 -4.35
N LEU A 327 15.22 2.95 -3.30
CA LEU A 327 13.90 2.29 -3.33
C LEU A 327 12.89 3.01 -4.22
N PHE A 328 13.21 4.20 -4.72
CA PHE A 328 12.41 4.87 -5.73
C PHE A 328 12.42 4.12 -7.07
N GLN A 329 13.50 3.40 -7.41
CA GLN A 329 13.53 2.59 -8.63
C GLN A 329 12.75 1.29 -8.43
N PHE A 330 11.93 0.92 -9.41
CA PHE A 330 11.04 -0.24 -9.34
C PHE A 330 11.76 -1.58 -9.24
N VAL A 331 12.99 -1.67 -9.76
CA VAL A 331 13.85 -2.86 -9.55
C VAL A 331 14.15 -3.15 -8.06
N ASN A 332 13.94 -2.18 -7.17
CA ASN A 332 14.15 -2.30 -5.72
C ASN A 332 12.83 -2.42 -4.92
N VAL A 333 11.68 -2.58 -5.61
CA VAL A 333 10.38 -2.74 -4.95
C VAL A 333 9.96 -4.21 -5.00
N GLY A 334 9.79 -4.82 -3.82
CA GLY A 334 9.37 -6.22 -3.70
C GLY A 334 10.43 -7.20 -4.19
N TYR A 335 10.05 -8.18 -5.01
CA TYR A 335 10.91 -9.24 -5.53
C TYR A 335 10.79 -9.39 -7.06
N PRO A 336 11.85 -9.88 -7.73
CA PRO A 336 11.83 -10.08 -9.18
C PRO A 336 10.97 -11.29 -9.57
N ILE A 337 10.36 -11.20 -10.74
CA ILE A 337 9.59 -12.27 -11.40
C ILE A 337 10.03 -12.37 -12.87
N LYS A 338 9.33 -13.16 -13.70
CA LYS A 338 9.72 -13.38 -15.10
C LYS A 338 9.79 -12.06 -15.89
N ASN A 339 10.66 -12.05 -16.90
CA ASN A 339 10.82 -10.95 -17.84
C ASN A 339 11.23 -9.59 -17.22
N ASN A 340 12.07 -9.62 -16.18
CA ASN A 340 12.59 -8.44 -15.46
C ASN A 340 11.54 -7.60 -14.73
N TRP A 341 10.30 -8.08 -14.61
CA TRP A 341 9.30 -7.41 -13.78
C TRP A 341 9.60 -7.64 -12.31
N ASN A 342 9.19 -6.70 -11.47
CA ASN A 342 9.14 -6.84 -10.02
C ASN A 342 7.69 -6.79 -9.52
N THR A 343 7.41 -7.43 -8.38
CA THR A 343 6.11 -7.36 -7.70
C THR A 343 6.25 -7.51 -6.20
N GLN A 344 5.18 -7.26 -5.46
CA GLN A 344 5.07 -7.54 -4.03
C GLN A 344 3.78 -8.32 -3.75
N SER A 345 3.86 -9.28 -2.82
CA SER A 345 2.74 -10.15 -2.42
C SER A 345 2.07 -9.72 -1.12
N ASN A 346 2.64 -8.75 -0.40
CA ASN A 346 2.16 -8.27 0.91
C ASN A 346 1.76 -6.78 0.89
N GLY A 347 1.42 -6.23 -0.27
CA GLY A 347 0.98 -4.83 -0.40
C GLY A 347 -0.14 -4.50 0.59
N ALA A 348 0.01 -3.41 1.36
CA ALA A 348 -0.91 -3.01 2.44
C ALA A 348 -1.17 -4.09 3.50
N GLN A 349 -0.29 -5.08 3.61
CA GLN A 349 -0.33 -6.16 4.61
C GLN A 349 1.11 -6.47 5.04
N PHE A 350 1.91 -5.43 5.24
CA PHE A 350 3.36 -5.54 5.35
C PHE A 350 3.81 -6.17 6.67
N GLY A 351 3.05 -5.97 7.76
CA GLY A 351 3.40 -6.51 9.08
C GLY A 351 4.76 -5.98 9.55
N VAL A 352 5.75 -6.87 9.69
CA VAL A 352 7.14 -6.49 10.07
C VAL A 352 8.12 -6.47 8.89
N ASP A 353 7.64 -6.56 7.65
CA ASP A 353 8.45 -6.35 6.44
C ASP A 353 8.66 -4.84 6.19
N TYR A 354 9.60 -4.27 6.95
CA TYR A 354 9.88 -2.84 6.91
C TYR A 354 10.47 -2.37 5.58
N LEU A 355 11.26 -3.24 4.91
CA LEU A 355 11.91 -2.89 3.65
C LEU A 355 10.87 -2.74 2.54
N THR A 356 9.99 -3.73 2.35
CA THR A 356 8.97 -3.66 1.29
C THR A 356 7.98 -2.53 1.57
N ARG A 357 7.62 -2.30 2.85
CA ARG A 357 6.78 -1.15 3.24
C ARG A 357 7.43 0.17 2.87
N ALA A 358 8.69 0.38 3.23
CA ALA A 358 9.43 1.60 2.91
C ALA A 358 9.60 1.79 1.39
N ALA A 359 9.86 0.70 0.65
CA ALA A 359 9.98 0.73 -0.79
C ALA A 359 8.66 1.14 -1.47
N CYS A 360 7.54 0.52 -1.07
CA CYS A 360 6.23 0.91 -1.58
C CYS A 360 5.90 2.37 -1.19
N ALA A 361 6.20 2.79 0.03
CA ALA A 361 5.95 4.17 0.46
C ALA A 361 6.80 5.20 -0.33
N LYS A 362 8.02 4.84 -0.73
CA LYS A 362 8.90 5.71 -1.51
C LYS A 362 8.54 5.74 -2.99
N ALA A 363 8.24 4.59 -3.60
CA ALA A 363 8.03 4.49 -5.05
C ALA A 363 6.58 4.74 -5.48
N ASN A 364 5.61 4.32 -4.67
CA ASN A 364 4.19 4.28 -5.03
C ASN A 364 3.28 4.08 -3.81
N ILE A 365 3.33 5.01 -2.85
CA ILE A 365 2.61 4.93 -1.57
C ILE A 365 1.12 4.64 -1.75
N PHE A 366 0.51 4.02 -0.74
CA PHE A 366 -0.87 3.56 -0.78
C PHE A 366 -1.11 2.56 -1.92
N VAL A 367 -0.30 1.50 -1.95
CA VAL A 367 -0.65 0.26 -2.66
C VAL A 367 -1.84 -0.42 -2.00
N ASN A 368 -2.67 -1.11 -2.79
CA ASN A 368 -3.75 -1.95 -2.25
C ASN A 368 -3.27 -3.32 -1.78
N LYS A 369 -4.17 -4.03 -1.11
CA LYS A 369 -4.02 -5.47 -0.88
C LYS A 369 -3.98 -6.21 -2.21
N PRO A 370 -3.20 -7.30 -2.35
CA PRO A 370 -3.06 -8.02 -3.62
C PRO A 370 -4.39 -8.46 -4.24
N ASN A 371 -5.36 -8.87 -3.42
CA ASN A 371 -6.70 -9.29 -3.88
C ASN A 371 -7.58 -8.14 -4.38
N GLU A 372 -7.27 -6.90 -4.00
CA GLU A 372 -7.91 -5.70 -4.53
C GLU A 372 -7.19 -5.22 -5.79
N THR A 373 -5.87 -5.15 -5.75
CA THR A 373 -5.02 -4.84 -6.91
C THR A 373 -3.63 -5.43 -6.72
N LYS A 374 -3.16 -6.18 -7.72
CA LYS A 374 -1.76 -6.61 -7.81
C LYS A 374 -1.01 -5.77 -8.84
N TYR A 375 0.24 -5.47 -8.50
CA TYR A 375 1.08 -4.48 -9.16
C TYR A 375 2.33 -5.14 -9.70
N PHE A 376 2.69 -4.79 -10.93
CA PHE A 376 3.94 -5.23 -11.54
C PHE A 376 4.69 -4.03 -12.07
N TYR A 377 5.96 -3.95 -11.73
CA TYR A 377 6.81 -2.82 -12.02
C TYR A 377 7.94 -3.20 -12.96
N GLN A 378 8.32 -2.28 -13.85
CA GLN A 378 9.35 -2.54 -14.84
C GLN A 378 10.14 -1.29 -15.17
N ASP A 379 11.46 -1.38 -14.97
CA ASP A 379 12.41 -0.37 -15.40
C ASP A 379 13.25 -0.82 -16.59
N LEU A 380 13.23 -2.12 -16.92
CA LEU A 380 14.18 -2.74 -17.83
C LEU A 380 13.47 -3.34 -19.06
N ASP A 381 14.18 -3.42 -20.17
CA ASP A 381 13.77 -4.27 -21.29
C ASP A 381 14.18 -5.73 -21.06
N VAL A 382 13.83 -6.63 -21.98
CA VAL A 382 14.17 -8.06 -21.92
C VAL A 382 15.68 -8.34 -21.80
N SER A 383 16.54 -7.43 -22.26
CA SER A 383 18.01 -7.56 -22.20
C SER A 383 18.61 -7.01 -20.90
N GLY A 384 17.76 -6.50 -19.99
CA GLY A 384 18.20 -5.90 -18.73
C GLY A 384 18.62 -4.44 -18.85
N MET A 385 18.38 -3.80 -19.99
CA MET A 385 18.74 -2.39 -20.21
C MET A 385 17.63 -1.46 -19.74
N ARG A 386 17.99 -0.32 -19.13
CA ARG A 386 17.01 0.69 -18.67
C ARG A 386 16.15 1.17 -19.84
N LEU A 387 14.84 1.07 -19.66
CA LEU A 387 13.85 1.60 -20.60
C LEU A 387 14.08 3.09 -20.84
N ASN A 388 14.26 3.44 -22.12
CA ASN A 388 14.53 4.80 -22.57
C ASN A 388 13.88 5.06 -23.93
N GLY A 389 13.11 6.14 -24.06
CA GLY A 389 12.29 6.40 -25.24
C GLY A 389 13.03 6.98 -26.45
N ASN A 390 14.37 6.99 -26.43
CA ASN A 390 15.18 7.00 -27.65
C ASN A 390 15.06 5.70 -28.44
N ASN A 391 14.55 4.63 -27.82
CA ASN A 391 14.21 3.39 -28.48
C ASN A 391 12.69 3.20 -28.56
N LYS A 392 12.26 2.24 -29.37
CA LYS A 392 10.86 1.79 -29.48
C LYS A 392 10.70 0.46 -28.78
N TYR A 393 9.61 0.27 -28.05
CA TYR A 393 9.33 -0.99 -27.36
C TYR A 393 7.93 -1.51 -27.67
N THR A 394 7.76 -2.82 -27.52
CA THR A 394 6.47 -3.49 -27.57
C THR A 394 6.25 -4.34 -26.34
N VAL A 395 4.98 -4.42 -25.93
CA VAL A 395 4.49 -5.34 -24.90
C VAL A 395 3.34 -6.12 -25.52
N THR A 396 3.56 -7.40 -25.78
CA THR A 396 2.57 -8.24 -26.49
C THR A 396 1.96 -9.26 -25.56
N PHE A 397 0.67 -9.08 -25.25
CA PHE A 397 -0.13 -10.07 -24.54
C PHE A 397 -0.66 -11.06 -25.55
N THR A 398 -0.27 -12.33 -25.45
CA THR A 398 -0.91 -13.37 -26.26
C THR A 398 -2.36 -13.55 -25.81
N LYS A 399 -3.20 -14.13 -26.67
CA LYS A 399 -4.63 -14.37 -26.37
C LYS A 399 -4.84 -15.05 -25.01
N ASP A 400 -4.00 -16.05 -24.70
CA ASP A 400 -4.09 -16.84 -23.47
C ASP A 400 -3.32 -16.23 -22.28
N GLN A 401 -2.61 -15.11 -22.49
CA GLN A 401 -1.85 -14.39 -21.48
C GLN A 401 -2.36 -12.96 -21.22
N MET A 402 -3.59 -12.64 -21.64
CA MET A 402 -4.26 -11.43 -21.16
C MET A 402 -4.28 -11.40 -19.63
N PRO A 403 -4.14 -10.21 -18.98
CA PRO A 403 -4.15 -10.12 -17.52
C PRO A 403 -5.42 -10.74 -16.94
N PRO A 404 -5.30 -11.79 -16.10
CA PRO A 404 -6.45 -12.53 -15.62
C PRO A 404 -7.06 -11.81 -14.41
N VAL A 405 -8.08 -11.00 -14.69
CA VAL A 405 -8.74 -10.10 -13.75
C VAL A 405 -10.25 -10.26 -13.79
N LYS A 406 -10.90 -10.08 -12.64
CA LYS A 406 -12.36 -9.98 -12.51
C LYS A 406 -12.85 -8.53 -12.56
N GLY A 407 -11.95 -7.57 -12.32
CA GLY A 407 -12.21 -6.14 -12.43
C GLY A 407 -11.74 -5.61 -13.77
N PHE A 408 -10.51 -5.13 -13.83
CA PHE A 408 -9.91 -4.56 -15.02
C PHE A 408 -8.37 -4.55 -14.91
N TRP A 409 -7.68 -4.19 -15.98
CA TRP A 409 -6.23 -4.06 -16.00
C TRP A 409 -5.77 -2.85 -16.81
N SER A 410 -4.54 -2.42 -16.55
CA SER A 410 -3.86 -1.39 -17.33
C SER A 410 -2.35 -1.60 -17.39
N LEU A 411 -1.73 -1.10 -18.46
CA LEU A 411 -0.31 -0.79 -18.57
C LEU A 411 -0.16 0.73 -18.59
N THR A 412 0.61 1.27 -17.66
CA THR A 412 0.86 2.72 -17.52
C THR A 412 2.32 3.03 -17.76
N MET A 413 2.60 4.19 -18.38
CA MET A 413 3.95 4.71 -18.59
C MET A 413 4.18 5.95 -17.71
N TYR A 414 5.30 5.98 -17.02
CA TYR A 414 5.74 7.10 -16.20
C TYR A 414 7.12 7.61 -16.60
N SER A 415 7.38 8.90 -16.39
CA SER A 415 8.72 9.49 -16.49
C SER A 415 9.70 8.85 -15.51
N LYS A 416 10.99 9.23 -15.59
CA LYS A 416 12.00 8.85 -14.59
C LYS A 416 11.68 9.32 -13.17
N GLU A 417 10.80 10.32 -13.01
CA GLU A 417 10.24 10.80 -11.74
C GLU A 417 8.90 10.13 -11.37
N HIS A 418 8.48 9.08 -12.08
CA HIS A 418 7.25 8.33 -11.80
C HIS A 418 5.95 9.15 -11.95
N PHE A 419 5.95 10.17 -12.82
CA PHE A 419 4.76 10.97 -13.16
C PHE A 419 4.34 10.80 -14.63
N PHE A 420 3.12 11.21 -14.94
CA PHE A 420 2.66 11.28 -16.32
C PHE A 420 3.45 12.32 -17.11
N VAL A 421 3.73 12.00 -18.37
CA VAL A 421 4.36 12.92 -19.33
C VAL A 421 3.27 13.47 -20.25
N PRO A 422 2.95 14.79 -20.18
CA PRO A 422 1.97 15.42 -21.07
C PRO A 422 2.24 15.06 -22.54
N ASN A 423 1.17 14.74 -23.27
CA ASN A 423 1.26 14.38 -24.68
C ASN A 423 -0.03 14.75 -25.41
N GLN A 424 0.02 14.81 -26.73
CA GLN A 424 -1.08 15.28 -27.57
C GLN A 424 -2.36 14.42 -27.47
N LEU A 425 -2.24 13.16 -27.00
CA LEU A 425 -3.39 12.27 -26.83
C LEU A 425 -4.01 12.35 -25.43
N ASN A 426 -3.37 13.05 -24.48
CA ASN A 426 -3.71 13.00 -23.05
C ASN A 426 -3.86 11.56 -22.53
N ARG A 427 -3.00 10.66 -23.04
CA ARG A 427 -3.03 9.22 -22.78
C ARG A 427 -1.78 8.82 -22.00
N TYR A 428 -1.96 8.17 -20.86
CA TYR A 428 -0.85 7.72 -20.01
C TYR A 428 -0.92 6.24 -19.64
N SER A 429 -2.03 5.58 -19.98
CA SER A 429 -2.20 4.12 -19.84
C SER A 429 -3.09 3.54 -20.94
N LEU A 430 -2.92 2.25 -21.17
CA LEU A 430 -3.76 1.42 -22.03
C LEU A 430 -4.23 0.18 -21.29
N GLY A 431 -5.47 -0.25 -21.52
CA GLY A 431 -6.05 -1.43 -20.90
C GLY A 431 -7.56 -1.51 -21.08
N THR A 432 -8.26 -2.13 -20.13
CA THR A 432 -9.72 -2.40 -20.21
C THR A 432 -10.58 -1.14 -20.38
N LYS A 433 -10.08 0.01 -19.93
CA LYS A 433 -10.78 1.30 -20.04
C LYS A 433 -10.92 1.79 -21.49
N ASN A 434 -10.01 1.36 -22.37
CA ASN A 434 -9.97 1.76 -23.77
C ASN A 434 -10.83 0.79 -24.58
N LYS A 435 -11.95 1.26 -25.14
CA LYS A 435 -12.89 0.42 -25.90
C LYS A 435 -12.52 0.21 -27.36
N ASN A 436 -11.45 0.85 -27.82
CA ASN A 436 -11.03 0.88 -29.21
C ASN A 436 -9.66 0.22 -29.47
N LEU A 437 -9.11 -0.52 -28.50
CA LEU A 437 -7.87 -1.29 -28.70
C LEU A 437 -8.04 -2.29 -29.85
N LYS A 438 -6.99 -2.42 -30.67
CA LYS A 438 -6.98 -3.30 -31.83
C LYS A 438 -6.20 -4.58 -31.51
N TYR A 439 -6.89 -5.70 -31.64
CA TYR A 439 -6.29 -7.02 -31.48
C TYR A 439 -5.74 -7.50 -32.83
N ASN A 440 -4.65 -8.26 -32.77
CA ASN A 440 -4.08 -8.95 -33.91
C ASN A 440 -5.02 -10.09 -34.36
N ALA A 441 -4.81 -10.60 -35.58
CA ALA A 441 -5.64 -11.68 -36.14
C ALA A 441 -5.61 -12.99 -35.30
N ASP A 442 -4.52 -13.24 -34.57
CA ASP A 442 -4.36 -14.38 -33.66
C ASP A 442 -5.00 -14.15 -32.28
N GLY A 443 -5.62 -12.99 -32.05
CA GLY A 443 -6.23 -12.59 -30.78
C GLY A 443 -5.25 -12.04 -29.75
N SER A 444 -3.97 -11.87 -30.08
CA SER A 444 -3.01 -11.15 -29.24
C SER A 444 -3.24 -9.63 -29.27
N LEU A 445 -2.72 -8.93 -28.26
CA LEU A 445 -2.73 -7.47 -28.17
C LEU A 445 -1.29 -6.97 -28.02
N THR A 446 -0.82 -6.24 -29.03
CA THR A 446 0.48 -5.56 -28.99
C THR A 446 0.29 -4.09 -28.61
N LEU A 447 0.88 -3.68 -27.50
CA LEU A 447 0.98 -2.28 -27.09
C LEU A 447 2.35 -1.71 -27.51
N TYR A 448 2.35 -0.51 -28.09
CA TYR A 448 3.56 0.17 -28.54
C TYR A 448 3.95 1.26 -27.54
N VAL A 449 5.16 1.21 -26.99
CA VAL A 449 5.67 2.21 -26.05
C VAL A 449 6.86 2.91 -26.69
N GLN A 450 6.66 4.15 -27.14
CA GLN A 450 7.66 4.90 -27.91
C GLN A 450 7.35 6.40 -27.94
N SER A 451 8.38 7.22 -28.16
CA SER A 451 8.26 8.69 -28.24
C SER A 451 7.73 9.20 -29.57
N ILE A 452 8.00 8.47 -30.67
CA ILE A 452 7.54 8.82 -32.01
C ILE A 452 6.22 8.06 -32.27
N PRO A 453 5.15 8.73 -32.74
CA PRO A 453 3.89 8.05 -33.09
C PRO A 453 4.12 6.91 -34.09
N PRO A 454 3.52 5.71 -33.91
CA PRO A 454 3.50 4.69 -34.94
C PRO A 454 2.47 5.04 -36.02
N ASP A 455 2.64 4.48 -37.21
CA ASP A 455 1.74 4.76 -38.33
C ASP A 455 0.42 3.99 -38.24
N GLY A 456 -0.62 4.55 -38.86
CA GLY A 456 -1.87 3.86 -39.16
C GLY A 456 -2.65 3.36 -37.94
N ASP A 457 -3.11 2.12 -38.02
CA ASP A 457 -3.97 1.46 -37.03
C ASP A 457 -3.29 1.25 -35.66
N LYS A 458 -1.96 1.20 -35.63
CA LYS A 458 -1.14 1.07 -34.41
C LYS A 458 -1.30 2.23 -33.43
N MET A 459 -1.75 3.40 -33.91
CA MET A 459 -2.03 4.58 -33.06
C MET A 459 -3.01 4.28 -31.92
N THR A 460 -3.96 3.37 -32.14
CA THR A 460 -4.94 2.97 -31.12
C THR A 460 -4.29 2.26 -29.93
N ASN A 461 -3.23 1.48 -30.16
CA ASN A 461 -2.48 0.75 -29.15
C ASN A 461 -1.17 1.45 -28.74
N TRP A 462 -0.98 2.70 -29.14
CA TRP A 462 0.21 3.46 -28.81
C TRP A 462 0.09 4.15 -27.45
N LEU A 463 1.11 3.94 -26.62
CA LEU A 463 1.36 4.61 -25.36
C LEU A 463 2.56 5.56 -25.54
N PRO A 464 2.34 6.88 -25.63
CA PRO A 464 3.42 7.86 -25.79
C PRO A 464 4.43 7.80 -24.65
N ALA A 465 5.72 7.82 -24.95
CA ALA A 465 6.81 7.84 -23.97
C ALA A 465 7.72 9.07 -24.16
N PRO A 466 8.41 9.57 -23.12
CA PRO A 466 9.37 10.67 -23.27
C PRO A 466 10.64 10.22 -24.02
N LYS A 467 11.44 11.15 -24.56
CA LYS A 467 12.80 10.87 -25.08
C LYS A 467 13.85 10.75 -23.96
N GLU A 468 13.46 10.13 -22.85
CA GLU A 468 14.25 9.96 -21.64
C GLU A 468 14.01 8.56 -21.05
N ALA A 469 14.62 8.29 -19.90
CA ALA A 469 14.28 7.11 -19.12
C ALA A 469 12.81 7.17 -18.66
N PHE A 470 12.14 6.02 -18.68
CA PHE A 470 10.74 5.89 -18.29
C PHE A 470 10.51 4.53 -17.64
N SER A 471 9.43 4.37 -16.89
CA SER A 471 9.07 3.12 -16.24
C SER A 471 7.68 2.66 -16.66
N LEU A 472 7.47 1.35 -16.62
CA LEU A 472 6.19 0.72 -16.93
C LEU A 472 5.60 0.10 -15.68
N TYR A 473 4.27 0.14 -15.62
CA TYR A 473 3.51 -0.33 -14.47
C TYR A 473 2.26 -1.06 -14.95
N VAL A 474 2.17 -2.37 -14.72
CA VAL A 474 0.93 -3.13 -14.93
C VAL A 474 0.14 -3.22 -13.63
N ARG A 475 -1.16 -2.92 -13.72
CA ARG A 475 -2.11 -3.06 -12.61
C ARG A 475 -3.17 -4.09 -12.96
N CYS A 476 -3.38 -5.05 -12.07
CA CYS A 476 -4.42 -6.07 -12.18
C CYS A 476 -5.43 -5.87 -11.04
N TYR A 477 -6.63 -5.38 -11.34
CA TYR A 477 -7.67 -5.09 -10.36
C TYR A 477 -8.60 -6.29 -10.17
N TRP A 478 -8.82 -6.67 -8.92
CA TRP A 478 -9.49 -7.92 -8.56
C TRP A 478 -8.92 -9.10 -9.34
N PRO A 479 -7.60 -9.35 -9.22
CA PRO A 479 -6.95 -10.43 -9.95
C PRO A 479 -7.52 -11.79 -9.55
N ASP A 480 -7.42 -12.76 -10.45
CA ASP A 480 -7.63 -14.16 -10.09
C ASP A 480 -6.38 -14.78 -9.44
N GLU A 481 -6.50 -16.04 -9.03
CA GLU A 481 -5.43 -16.79 -8.36
C GLU A 481 -4.13 -16.84 -9.17
N ARG A 482 -4.18 -16.82 -10.50
CA ARG A 482 -2.98 -16.94 -11.33
C ARG A 482 -2.07 -15.73 -11.19
N VAL A 483 -2.65 -14.54 -11.09
CA VAL A 483 -1.91 -13.31 -10.78
C VAL A 483 -1.48 -13.33 -9.32
N LEU A 484 -2.34 -13.73 -8.39
CA LEU A 484 -2.04 -13.71 -6.95
C LEU A 484 -0.86 -14.62 -6.57
N ASN A 485 -0.76 -15.79 -7.18
CA ASN A 485 0.29 -16.79 -6.92
C ASN A 485 1.49 -16.74 -7.88
N ASP A 486 1.61 -15.68 -8.69
CA ASP A 486 2.70 -15.45 -9.65
C ASP A 486 2.82 -16.49 -10.79
N SER A 487 1.81 -17.33 -11.01
CA SER A 487 1.78 -18.24 -12.17
C SER A 487 1.51 -17.51 -13.49
N TRP A 488 0.81 -16.38 -13.46
CA TRP A 488 0.74 -15.41 -14.55
C TRP A 488 1.74 -14.27 -14.30
N ASN A 489 2.46 -13.88 -15.36
CA ASN A 489 3.42 -12.78 -15.33
C ASN A 489 3.19 -11.90 -16.57
N PRO A 490 3.39 -10.57 -16.48
CA PRO A 490 3.32 -9.72 -17.67
C PRO A 490 4.37 -10.14 -18.71
N PRO A 491 4.08 -9.96 -20.02
CA PRO A 491 5.01 -10.28 -21.08
C PRO A 491 6.26 -9.38 -21.01
N ALA A 492 7.33 -9.82 -21.67
CA ALA A 492 8.57 -9.05 -21.75
C ALA A 492 8.37 -7.73 -22.50
N VAL A 493 9.12 -6.71 -22.08
CA VAL A 493 9.23 -5.45 -22.83
C VAL A 493 10.32 -5.64 -23.88
N MET A 494 9.90 -5.75 -25.14
CA MET A 494 10.78 -6.05 -26.26
C MET A 494 11.21 -4.75 -26.93
N LYS A 495 12.51 -4.47 -26.98
CA LYS A 495 13.06 -3.42 -27.83
C LYS A 495 12.85 -3.81 -29.31
N VAL A 496 12.20 -2.93 -30.06
CA VAL A 496 12.05 -3.08 -31.51
C VAL A 496 13.39 -2.76 -32.16
N LYS A 497 13.85 -3.64 -33.06
CA LYS A 497 15.09 -3.45 -33.82
C LYS A 497 14.95 -2.38 -34.88
#